data_AF-X1FHD3-F1
#
_entry.id   AF-X1FHD3-F1
#
_cell.length_a   1.000
_cell.length_b   1.000
_cell.length_c   1.000
_cell.angle_alpha   90.00
_cell.angle_beta   90.00
_cell.angle_gamma   90.00
#
_symmetry.space_group_name_H-M   'P 1'
#
loop_
_entity.id
_entity.type
_entity.pdbx_description
1 polymer ?
#
loop_
_entity_poly.entity_id
_entity_poly.type
_entity_poly.pdbx_seq_one_letter_code
_entity_poly.pdbx_strand_id
1 'polypeptide(L)'
;VNPRFSVDADGVPNRPNIPVEINDVTYTFLLRKNVILRVGIDIRPGEFPNPINPKSKGKIPVAILSTATFDATTVDRHTVRFGKDGTEAIAVGEGEQKDVDKDGDDDLVLHFQTQETGIQCGNYAAMLKGSTSGAEEIEGSDSIVTTGCKRWGGKRGP
;
A
#
# COMPACT_ATOMS: atom_id res chain seq x y z
N VAL A 1 -5.07 32.35 -32.33
CA VAL A 1 -5.77 33.45 -31.63
C VAL A 1 -5.95 33.03 -30.18
N ASN A 2 -5.46 33.80 -29.22
CA ASN A 2 -5.48 33.43 -27.81
C ASN A 2 -6.92 33.62 -27.26
N PRO A 3 -7.66 32.58 -26.85
CA PRO A 3 -9.01 32.78 -26.35
C PRO A 3 -8.94 33.49 -25.00
N ARG A 4 -9.56 34.67 -24.92
CA ARG A 4 -9.72 35.41 -23.66
C ARG A 4 -10.61 34.58 -22.74
N PHE A 5 -10.06 34.13 -21.62
CA PHE A 5 -10.84 33.54 -20.54
C PHE A 5 -11.65 34.65 -19.86
N SER A 6 -12.97 34.60 -19.99
CA SER A 6 -13.89 35.42 -19.20
C SER A 6 -13.98 34.83 -17.79
N VAL A 7 -13.74 35.62 -16.75
CA VAL A 7 -14.02 35.26 -15.36
C VAL A 7 -15.43 35.73 -15.00
N ASP A 8 -16.15 34.95 -14.19
CA ASP A 8 -17.40 35.38 -13.55
C ASP A 8 -17.11 36.33 -12.37
N ALA A 9 -18.17 36.89 -11.78
CA ALA A 9 -18.07 37.96 -10.77
C ALA A 9 -17.43 37.52 -9.44
N ASP A 10 -17.27 36.21 -9.24
CA ASP A 10 -16.63 35.53 -8.11
C ASP A 10 -15.19 35.05 -8.43
N GLY A 11 -14.69 35.31 -9.64
CA GLY A 11 -13.28 35.05 -10.02
C GLY A 11 -12.99 33.60 -10.41
N VAL A 12 -14.02 32.81 -10.70
CA VAL A 12 -13.90 31.46 -11.24
C VAL A 12 -13.80 31.54 -12.77
N PRO A 13 -12.86 30.83 -13.41
CA PRO A 13 -12.83 30.77 -14.87
C PRO A 13 -14.11 30.12 -15.40
N ASN A 14 -14.85 30.81 -16.28
CA ASN A 14 -16.00 30.22 -16.96
C ASN A 14 -15.54 28.93 -17.67
N ARG A 15 -16.09 27.78 -17.29
CA ARG A 15 -15.81 26.52 -17.99
C ARG A 15 -16.27 26.68 -19.44
N PRO A 16 -15.39 26.54 -20.44
CA PRO A 16 -15.83 26.59 -21.82
C PRO A 16 -16.81 25.44 -22.03
N ASN A 17 -18.01 25.78 -22.52
CA ASN A 17 -19.00 24.80 -22.92
C ASN A 17 -18.55 24.22 -24.27
N ILE A 18 -17.56 23.33 -24.21
CA ILE A 18 -17.06 22.61 -25.38
C ILE A 18 -18.14 21.57 -25.73
N PRO A 19 -18.63 21.49 -26.98
CA PRO A 19 -19.42 20.34 -27.41
C PRO A 19 -18.45 19.16 -27.48
N VAL A 20 -18.39 18.39 -26.40
CA VAL A 20 -17.43 17.32 -26.28
C VAL A 20 -18.02 16.08 -26.92
N GLU A 21 -17.57 15.74 -28.13
CA GLU A 21 -17.66 14.37 -28.64
C GLU A 21 -16.54 13.57 -27.97
N ILE A 22 -16.69 13.35 -26.66
CA ILE A 22 -15.75 12.59 -25.83
C ILE A 22 -16.12 11.14 -25.96
N ASN A 23 -15.20 10.37 -26.51
CA ASN A 23 -15.13 8.93 -26.30
C ASN A 23 -15.10 8.65 -24.78
N ASP A 24 -16.20 8.08 -24.26
CA ASP A 24 -16.51 7.85 -22.83
C ASP A 24 -15.36 7.32 -21.96
N VAL A 25 -14.35 6.68 -22.56
CA VAL A 25 -13.19 6.10 -21.89
C VAL A 25 -12.30 7.16 -21.22
N THR A 26 -12.05 8.30 -21.89
CA THR A 26 -11.11 9.32 -21.38
C THR A 26 -11.67 10.08 -20.18
N TYR A 27 -12.99 10.26 -20.11
CA TYR A 27 -13.65 10.95 -19.00
C TYR A 27 -13.80 10.05 -17.77
N THR A 28 -14.08 8.75 -17.93
CA THR A 28 -14.05 7.80 -16.80
C THR A 28 -12.67 7.70 -16.15
N PHE A 29 -11.60 7.83 -16.93
CA PHE A 29 -10.22 7.82 -16.41
C PHE A 29 -9.89 9.08 -15.60
N LEU A 30 -10.36 10.25 -16.05
CA LEU A 30 -10.12 11.53 -15.37
C LEU A 30 -11.04 11.77 -14.16
N LEU A 31 -12.19 11.09 -14.10
CA LEU A 31 -13.16 11.17 -12.97
C LEU A 31 -12.96 10.11 -11.90
N ARG A 32 -12.05 9.13 -12.10
CA ARG A 32 -11.45 8.40 -10.98
C ARG A 32 -10.60 9.38 -10.20
N LYS A 33 -11.25 10.14 -9.31
CA LYS A 33 -10.59 10.81 -8.20
C LYS A 33 -9.64 9.76 -7.61
N ASN A 34 -8.33 10.01 -7.60
CA ASN A 34 -7.33 9.14 -6.96
C ASN A 34 -7.63 9.06 -5.46
N VAL A 35 -8.63 8.27 -5.08
CA VAL A 35 -8.96 7.95 -3.70
C VAL A 35 -8.17 6.71 -3.40
N ILE A 36 -7.12 6.88 -2.60
CA ILE A 36 -6.37 5.76 -2.05
C ILE A 36 -7.24 5.15 -0.95
N LEU A 37 -7.63 3.90 -1.13
CA LEU A 37 -8.36 3.14 -0.14
C LEU A 37 -7.40 2.71 0.97
N ARG A 38 -7.74 3.05 2.21
CA ARG A 38 -6.98 2.64 3.39
C ARG A 38 -7.42 1.24 3.81
N VAL A 39 -6.48 0.31 3.84
CA VAL A 39 -6.75 -1.09 4.17
C VAL A 39 -6.01 -1.51 5.43
N GLY A 40 -6.61 -2.43 6.19
CA GLY A 40 -5.93 -3.10 7.29
C GLY A 40 -4.87 -4.05 6.74
N ILE A 41 -3.68 -4.05 7.35
CA ILE A 41 -2.67 -5.07 7.10
C ILE A 41 -2.16 -5.61 8.43
N ASP A 42 -1.75 -6.87 8.44
CA ASP A 42 -1.08 -7.52 9.56
C ASP A 42 0.27 -8.10 9.09
N ILE A 43 1.37 -7.55 9.60
CA ILE A 43 2.72 -7.99 9.28
C ILE A 43 3.08 -9.15 10.21
N ARG A 44 3.44 -10.31 9.65
CA ARG A 44 3.64 -11.56 10.42
C ARG A 44 2.42 -11.96 11.25
N PRO A 45 1.31 -12.33 10.59
CA PRO A 45 0.10 -12.67 11.30
C PRO A 45 0.27 -13.71 12.40
N GLY A 46 -0.34 -13.44 13.56
CA GLY A 46 -0.24 -14.26 14.76
C GLY A 46 0.96 -13.96 15.68
N GLU A 47 1.82 -13.00 15.32
CA GLU A 47 2.90 -12.49 16.17
C GLU A 47 2.63 -11.03 16.55
N PHE A 48 2.93 -10.62 17.78
CA PHE A 48 3.02 -9.19 18.16
C PHE A 48 4.04 -9.01 19.30
N PRO A 49 4.96 -8.03 19.23
CA PRO A 49 5.17 -7.11 18.11
C PRO A 49 5.82 -7.80 16.92
N ASN A 50 5.55 -7.32 15.70
CA ASN A 50 5.99 -7.93 14.43
C ASN A 50 7.52 -7.85 14.27
N PRO A 51 8.28 -8.92 14.59
CA PRO A 51 9.73 -8.82 14.67
C PRO A 51 10.34 -9.02 13.28
N ILE A 52 11.02 -8.00 12.77
CA ILE A 52 11.74 -8.08 11.49
C ILE A 52 13.23 -8.03 11.78
N ASN A 53 13.98 -9.01 11.28
CA ASN A 53 15.44 -8.92 11.23
C ASN A 53 15.84 -8.45 9.82
N PRO A 54 16.27 -7.19 9.62
CA PRO A 54 16.67 -6.67 8.31
C PRO A 54 17.77 -7.47 7.60
N LYS A 55 18.51 -8.31 8.32
CA LYS A 55 19.59 -9.17 7.77
C LYS A 55 19.11 -10.56 7.37
N SER A 56 17.84 -10.89 7.64
CA SER A 56 17.26 -12.19 7.30
C SER A 56 17.16 -12.36 5.79
N LYS A 57 17.51 -13.55 5.29
CA LYS A 57 17.26 -13.96 3.88
C LYS A 57 15.89 -14.62 3.69
N GLY A 58 15.06 -14.64 4.73
CA GLY A 58 13.72 -15.19 4.69
C GLY A 58 12.71 -14.22 4.09
N LYS A 59 11.46 -14.69 4.05
CA LYS A 59 10.31 -13.90 3.60
C LYS A 59 9.54 -13.35 4.79
N ILE A 60 8.85 -12.25 4.57
CA ILE A 60 7.92 -11.63 5.51
C ILE A 60 6.51 -11.90 4.98
N PRO A 61 5.69 -12.69 5.68
CA PRO A 61 4.27 -12.79 5.38
C PRO A 61 3.57 -11.51 5.84
N VAL A 62 2.66 -10.99 5.01
CA VAL A 62 1.81 -9.84 5.30
C VAL A 62 0.40 -10.17 4.84
N ALA A 63 -0.58 -10.09 5.74
CA ALA A 63 -1.99 -10.19 5.39
C ALA A 63 -2.53 -8.81 5.02
N ILE A 64 -3.32 -8.75 3.96
CA ILE A 64 -4.24 -7.64 3.68
C ILE A 64 -5.59 -8.12 4.16
N LEU A 65 -6.17 -7.40 5.12
CA LEU A 65 -7.39 -7.81 5.79
C LEU A 65 -8.62 -7.38 5.00
N SER A 66 -9.53 -8.31 4.79
CA SER A 66 -10.87 -8.04 4.32
C SER A 66 -11.69 -7.35 5.42
N THR A 67 -12.77 -6.71 5.00
CA THR A 67 -13.75 -6.08 5.90
C THR A 67 -15.12 -6.14 5.24
N ALA A 68 -16.16 -5.78 6.00
CA ALA A 68 -17.52 -5.59 5.47
C ALA A 68 -17.63 -4.67 4.22
N THR A 69 -16.63 -3.82 3.95
CA THR A 69 -16.63 -2.89 2.81
C THR A 69 -15.44 -3.04 1.86
N PHE A 70 -14.54 -3.99 2.11
CA PHE A 70 -13.35 -4.20 1.30
C PHE A 70 -13.04 -5.69 1.21
N ASP A 71 -12.96 -6.21 -0.01
CA ASP A 71 -12.62 -7.61 -0.27
C ASP A 71 -11.16 -7.70 -0.73
N ALA A 72 -10.29 -8.19 0.16
CA ALA A 72 -8.86 -8.33 -0.09
C ALA A 72 -8.55 -9.33 -1.21
N THR A 73 -9.45 -10.26 -1.52
CA THR A 73 -9.26 -11.24 -2.60
C THR A 73 -9.30 -10.60 -3.99
N THR A 74 -9.83 -9.37 -4.10
CA THR A 74 -9.86 -8.59 -5.35
C THR A 74 -8.56 -7.85 -5.65
N VAL A 75 -7.59 -7.85 -4.72
CA VAL A 75 -6.30 -7.18 -4.88
C VAL A 75 -5.47 -7.84 -5.97
N ASP A 76 -4.98 -7.05 -6.93
CA ASP A 76 -4.00 -7.54 -7.91
C ASP A 76 -2.62 -7.63 -7.24
N ARG A 77 -2.27 -8.84 -6.80
CA ARG A 77 -0.98 -9.16 -6.17
C ARG A 77 0.25 -8.68 -6.93
N HIS A 78 0.20 -8.54 -8.26
CA HIS A 78 1.35 -8.12 -9.06
C HIS A 78 1.64 -6.62 -8.93
N THR A 79 0.63 -5.84 -8.57
CA THR A 79 0.77 -4.41 -8.26
C THR A 79 1.29 -4.17 -6.85
N VAL A 80 1.13 -5.15 -5.95
CA VAL A 80 1.45 -4.97 -4.53
C VAL A 80 2.95 -4.80 -4.31
N ARG A 81 3.29 -3.82 -3.49
CA ARG A 81 4.63 -3.52 -3.00
C ARG A 81 4.60 -3.41 -1.49
N PHE A 82 5.67 -3.86 -0.85
CA PHE A 82 5.81 -3.80 0.61
C PHE A 82 7.23 -3.38 1.00
N GLY A 83 7.32 -2.55 2.03
CA GLY A 83 8.60 -2.12 2.54
C GLY A 83 8.50 -0.95 3.50
N LYS A 84 9.61 -0.23 3.68
CA LYS A 84 9.65 0.95 4.54
C LYS A 84 8.61 2.00 4.10
N ASP A 85 8.52 2.26 2.80
CA ASP A 85 7.64 3.28 2.20
C ASP A 85 6.53 2.67 1.31
N GLY A 86 6.50 1.33 1.20
CA GLY A 86 5.48 0.57 0.47
C GLY A 86 5.67 0.59 -1.04
N THR A 87 6.90 0.79 -1.52
CA THR A 87 7.25 0.85 -2.95
C THR A 87 8.35 -0.13 -3.34
N GLU A 88 8.91 -0.86 -2.38
CA GLU A 88 10.17 -1.58 -2.51
C GLU A 88 10.00 -3.04 -2.98
N ALA A 89 9.68 -3.97 -2.08
CA ALA A 89 9.65 -5.40 -2.41
C ALA A 89 8.40 -5.78 -3.18
N ILE A 90 8.53 -6.65 -4.18
CA ILE A 90 7.40 -7.28 -4.88
C ILE A 90 6.90 -8.50 -4.12
N ALA A 91 5.61 -8.80 -4.25
CA ALA A 91 5.04 -10.05 -3.74
C ALA A 91 5.60 -11.26 -4.50
N VAL A 92 5.99 -12.31 -3.77
CA VAL A 92 6.49 -13.57 -4.35
C VAL A 92 5.48 -14.71 -4.20
N GLY A 93 5.49 -15.68 -5.12
CA GLY A 93 4.58 -16.84 -5.12
C GLY A 93 3.19 -16.53 -5.70
N GLU A 94 2.16 -17.28 -5.30
CA GLU A 94 0.76 -17.04 -5.68
C GLU A 94 -0.07 -16.40 -4.55
N GLY A 95 0.46 -16.39 -3.33
CA GLY A 95 -0.27 -15.88 -2.16
C GLY A 95 -1.23 -16.94 -1.64
N GLU A 96 -1.86 -16.64 -0.51
CA GLU A 96 -2.80 -17.55 0.15
C GLU A 96 -4.05 -16.76 0.53
N GLN A 97 -5.22 -17.33 0.27
CA GLN A 97 -6.48 -16.83 0.80
C GLN A 97 -6.83 -17.61 2.06
N LYS A 98 -7.09 -16.90 3.15
CA LYS A 98 -7.53 -17.49 4.42
C LYS A 98 -8.05 -16.40 5.34
N ASP A 99 -9.01 -16.74 6.17
CA ASP A 99 -9.43 -15.97 7.33
C ASP A 99 -8.30 -15.89 8.39
N VAL A 100 -7.56 -14.77 8.44
CA VAL A 100 -6.41 -14.55 9.31
C VAL A 100 -6.85 -14.09 10.70
N ASP A 101 -7.81 -13.18 10.78
CA ASP A 101 -8.26 -12.56 12.02
C ASP A 101 -9.51 -13.21 12.65
N LYS A 102 -10.10 -14.19 11.96
CA LYS A 102 -11.22 -15.05 12.39
C LYS A 102 -12.55 -14.33 12.42
N ASP A 103 -12.77 -13.36 11.54
CA ASP A 103 -14.03 -12.63 11.44
C ASP A 103 -15.01 -13.24 10.42
N GLY A 104 -14.55 -14.21 9.62
CA GLY A 104 -15.36 -15.00 8.70
C GLY A 104 -15.34 -14.53 7.25
N ASP A 105 -14.48 -13.58 6.88
CA ASP A 105 -14.12 -13.31 5.49
C ASP A 105 -12.68 -13.76 5.15
N ASP A 106 -12.40 -13.99 3.86
CA ASP A 106 -11.08 -14.46 3.43
C ASP A 106 -10.15 -13.25 3.20
N ASP A 107 -9.00 -13.27 3.86
CA ASP A 107 -7.93 -12.30 3.67
C ASP A 107 -6.97 -12.72 2.56
N LEU A 108 -6.11 -11.79 2.12
CA LEU A 108 -5.03 -12.09 1.20
C LEU A 108 -3.66 -12.03 1.90
N VAL A 109 -2.99 -13.18 2.00
CA VAL A 109 -1.63 -13.27 2.53
C VAL A 109 -0.59 -13.31 1.41
N LEU A 110 0.29 -12.32 1.41
CA LEU A 110 1.41 -12.18 0.48
C LEU A 110 2.74 -12.31 1.20
N HIS A 111 3.77 -12.70 0.45
CA HIS A 111 5.12 -12.88 0.98
C HIS A 111 6.09 -11.96 0.26
N PHE A 112 7.02 -11.37 1.02
CA PHE A 112 8.00 -10.41 0.49
C PHE A 112 9.41 -10.78 0.93
N GLN A 113 10.40 -10.64 0.05
CA GLN A 113 11.80 -10.91 0.41
C GLN A 113 12.30 -9.84 1.38
N THR A 114 12.73 -10.23 2.58
CA THR A 114 13.15 -9.27 3.62
C THR A 114 14.21 -8.29 3.11
N GLN A 115 15.17 -8.77 2.32
CA GLN A 115 16.27 -7.98 1.78
C GLN A 115 15.84 -6.89 0.78
N GLU A 116 14.65 -7.01 0.20
CA GLU A 116 14.13 -6.07 -0.80
C GLU A 116 13.22 -5.01 -0.18
N THR A 117 12.82 -5.17 1.09
CA THR A 117 11.83 -4.30 1.74
C THR A 117 12.36 -2.90 2.08
N GLY A 118 13.67 -2.69 2.04
CA GLY A 118 14.28 -1.43 2.49
C GLY A 118 14.14 -1.17 4.00
N ILE A 119 13.57 -2.09 4.77
CA ILE A 119 13.44 -1.97 6.23
C ILE A 119 14.83 -2.04 6.86
N GLN A 120 15.14 -1.06 7.69
CA GLN A 120 16.41 -0.91 8.39
C GLN A 120 16.22 -0.83 9.89
N CYS A 121 17.28 -1.15 10.63
CA CYS A 121 17.30 -1.01 12.08
C CYS A 121 16.83 0.37 12.54
N GLY A 122 15.84 0.39 13.45
CA GLY A 122 15.23 1.61 13.97
C GLY A 122 13.95 2.04 13.24
N ASN A 123 13.56 1.39 12.15
CA ASN A 123 12.21 1.54 11.62
C ASN A 123 11.19 0.92 12.59
N TYR A 124 10.04 1.57 12.72
CA TYR A 124 8.98 1.20 13.67
C TYR A 124 7.65 0.89 12.98
N ALA A 125 7.58 1.08 11.65
CA ALA A 125 6.46 0.71 10.81
C ALA A 125 6.96 0.30 9.43
N ALA A 126 6.11 -0.43 8.71
CA ALA A 126 6.25 -0.70 7.29
C ALA A 126 4.91 -0.48 6.60
N MET A 127 4.96 -0.25 5.28
CA MET A 127 3.82 0.10 4.46
C MET A 127 3.62 -0.92 3.34
N LEU A 128 2.37 -1.09 2.93
CA LEU A 128 1.95 -1.83 1.76
C LEU A 128 1.16 -0.91 0.85
N LYS A 129 1.46 -0.94 -0.45
CA LYS A 129 0.67 -0.27 -1.49
C LYS A 129 0.39 -1.23 -2.62
N GLY A 130 -0.68 -0.97 -3.37
CA GLY A 130 -1.03 -1.77 -4.54
C GLY A 130 -2.31 -1.27 -5.19
N SER A 131 -2.96 -2.14 -5.95
CA SER A 131 -4.26 -1.85 -6.55
C SER A 131 -5.16 -3.07 -6.58
N THR A 132 -6.46 -2.84 -6.54
CA THR A 132 -7.46 -3.88 -6.84
C THR A 132 -7.51 -4.16 -8.34
N SER A 133 -8.13 -5.27 -8.73
CA SER A 133 -8.46 -5.59 -10.12
C SER A 133 -9.36 -4.52 -10.79
N GLY A 134 -10.08 -3.71 -10.00
CA GLY A 134 -10.80 -2.53 -10.45
C GLY A 134 -9.91 -1.29 -10.71
N ALA A 135 -8.61 -1.39 -10.45
CA ALA A 135 -7.62 -0.32 -10.47
C ALA A 135 -7.93 0.82 -9.47
N GLU A 136 -8.41 0.44 -8.28
CA GLU A 136 -8.44 1.31 -7.10
C GLU A 136 -7.11 1.17 -6.35
N GLU A 137 -6.45 2.27 -6.02
CA GLU A 137 -5.19 2.25 -5.26
C GLU A 137 -5.48 1.92 -3.79
N ILE A 138 -4.64 1.07 -3.18
CA ILE A 138 -4.71 0.72 -1.75
C ILE A 138 -3.44 1.13 -1.02
N GLU A 139 -3.56 1.50 0.25
CA GLU A 139 -2.44 1.73 1.15
C GLU A 139 -2.76 1.25 2.57
N GLY A 140 -1.86 0.45 3.14
CA GLY A 140 -1.92 -0.01 4.54
C GLY A 140 -0.59 0.17 5.23
N SER A 141 -0.60 0.24 6.55
CA SER A 141 0.62 0.28 7.36
C SER A 141 0.41 -0.46 8.66
N ASP A 142 1.48 -1.07 9.17
CA ASP A 142 1.48 -1.73 10.46
C ASP A 142 2.84 -1.54 11.16
N SER A 143 2.81 -1.62 12.48
CA SER A 143 3.96 -1.45 13.35
C SER A 143 4.92 -2.64 13.24
N ILE A 144 6.21 -2.38 13.43
CA ILE A 144 7.25 -3.42 13.45
C ILE A 144 8.26 -3.13 14.55
N VAL A 145 8.97 -4.18 14.98
CA VAL A 145 10.17 -4.03 15.80
C VAL A 145 11.35 -4.66 15.08
N THR A 146 12.39 -3.86 14.84
CA THR A 146 13.60 -4.38 14.18
C THR A 146 14.51 -5.09 15.17
N THR A 147 14.89 -6.32 14.84
CA THR A 147 15.77 -7.20 15.61
C THR A 147 17.09 -7.45 14.89
N GLY A 148 18.07 -8.08 15.55
CA GLY A 148 19.38 -8.35 14.95
C GLY A 148 20.23 -7.09 14.68
N CYS A 149 19.80 -5.95 15.23
CA CYS A 149 20.47 -4.67 15.13
C CYS A 149 21.63 -4.60 16.12
N LYS A 150 22.83 -4.19 15.65
CA LYS A 150 23.95 -3.91 16.55
C LYS A 150 23.59 -2.65 17.35
N ARG A 151 23.62 -2.70 18.68
CA ARG A 151 23.65 -1.46 19.48
C ARG A 151 24.96 -0.74 19.17
N TRP A 152 24.89 0.47 18.64
CA TRP A 152 26.09 1.28 18.43
C TRP A 152 26.52 1.89 19.77
N GLY A 153 27.71 1.51 20.26
CA GLY A 153 28.50 2.32 21.20
C GLY A 153 28.10 2.33 22.68
N GLY A 154 28.25 1.21 23.39
CA GLY A 154 28.65 1.27 24.80
C GLY A 154 30.18 1.28 24.85
N LYS A 155 30.80 2.45 25.06
CA LYS A 155 32.25 2.51 25.30
C LYS A 155 32.57 1.61 26.50
N ARG A 156 33.43 0.61 26.32
CA ARG A 156 34.18 0.07 27.47
C ARG A 156 35.17 1.17 27.84
N GLY A 157 34.92 1.86 28.96
CA GLY A 157 35.90 2.75 29.56
C GLY A 157 37.16 1.97 29.98
N PRO A 158 38.28 2.68 30.18
CA PRO A 158 39.61 2.08 30.39
C PRO A 158 39.66 1.11 31.58
#